data_AF-A0A536VDK2-F1
#
_entry.id   AF-A0A536VDK2-F1
#
_cell.length_a   1.000
_cell.length_b   1.000
_cell.length_c   1.000
_cell.angle_alpha   90.00
_cell.angle_beta   90.00
_cell.angle_gamma   90.00
#
_symmetry.space_group_name_H-M   'P 1'
#
loop_
_entity.id
_entity.type
_entity.pdbx_description
1 polymer ?
#
loop_
_entity_poly.entity_id
_entity_poly.type
_entity_poly.pdbx_seq_one_letter_code
_entity_poly.pdbx_strand_id
1 'polypeptide(L)'
;MSAVPEEPAAAVEHFDHVEDSAGMRYLDTLPRRWVTTYLPLAVFVFVLLFPFYWMVMTSFKPNAELVSRAANPFWIVHPTLAHFDKLLFHTEYPQWLWNTVLVSVVATLLSLAASVFAAYAIERLRFKGSRQVGLAIFLAYLIPPSILFIPLATIVFKLGLFDTRLALILSYPTFLVP
;
A
#
# COMPACT_ATOMS: atom_id res chain seq x y z
N MET A 1 32.58 57.65 41.51
CA MET A 1 31.15 57.47 41.87
C MET A 1 30.33 57.71 40.60
N SER A 2 29.72 56.62 40.08
CA SER A 2 28.77 56.49 38.93
C SER A 2 29.16 57.07 37.55
N ALA A 3 29.05 56.39 36.41
CA ALA A 3 28.29 55.19 36.03
C ALA A 3 28.91 54.52 34.77
N VAL A 4 28.69 53.22 34.61
CA VAL A 4 28.86 52.41 33.37
C VAL A 4 27.45 52.02 32.92
N PRO A 5 27.08 52.07 31.61
CA PRO A 5 27.04 50.87 30.71
C PRO A 5 27.20 51.23 29.20
N GLU A 6 27.21 50.38 28.17
CA GLU A 6 27.54 48.98 27.82
C GLU A 6 27.69 48.94 26.26
N GLU A 7 28.33 47.90 25.73
CA GLU A 7 28.72 47.54 24.34
C GLU A 7 27.52 47.20 23.38
N PRO A 8 27.62 46.52 22.18
CA PRO A 8 28.69 46.29 21.16
C PRO A 8 28.22 46.24 19.64
N ALA A 9 29.21 46.15 18.74
CA ALA A 9 29.41 45.33 17.50
C ALA A 9 28.33 44.96 16.43
N ALA A 10 28.76 45.14 15.16
CA ALA A 10 28.74 44.23 13.98
C ALA A 10 27.50 44.03 13.05
N ALA A 11 27.75 44.06 11.73
CA ALA A 11 27.23 43.20 10.62
C ALA A 11 27.34 43.98 9.28
N VAL A 12 28.23 43.67 8.31
CA VAL A 12 28.24 42.58 7.32
C VAL A 12 26.91 42.45 6.55
N GLU A 13 26.80 43.13 5.41
CA GLU A 13 25.72 42.93 4.43
C GLU A 13 25.99 41.65 3.60
N HIS A 14 25.06 40.72 3.64
CA HIS A 14 25.03 39.47 2.88
C HIS A 14 24.00 39.60 1.74
N PHE A 15 24.42 39.31 0.52
CA PHE A 15 23.60 39.36 -0.69
C PHE A 15 22.46 38.33 -0.64
N ASP A 16 21.21 38.80 -0.65
CA ASP A 16 20.02 37.97 -0.81
C ASP A 16 19.74 37.67 -2.29
N HIS A 17 20.03 36.44 -2.72
CA HIS A 17 19.35 35.82 -3.86
C HIS A 17 18.15 35.02 -3.35
N VAL A 18 17.03 35.72 -3.08
CA VAL A 18 15.75 35.09 -2.74
C VAL A 18 14.66 35.71 -3.61
N GLU A 19 14.68 35.41 -4.92
CA GLU A 19 13.72 36.03 -5.84
C GLU A 19 13.22 35.08 -6.94
N ASP A 20 12.90 33.81 -6.61
CA ASP A 20 12.20 32.94 -7.57
C ASP A 20 11.13 32.00 -6.97
N SER A 21 10.92 31.99 -5.65
CA SER A 21 9.82 31.22 -5.03
C SER A 21 8.58 32.06 -4.68
N ALA A 22 8.63 33.39 -4.89
CA ALA A 22 7.53 34.30 -4.59
C ALA A 22 6.43 34.34 -5.68
N GLY A 23 6.75 33.95 -6.93
CA GLY A 23 5.87 34.13 -8.09
C GLY A 23 4.62 33.25 -8.13
N MET A 24 4.55 32.16 -7.35
CA MET A 24 3.37 31.28 -7.31
C MET A 24 2.40 31.57 -6.15
N ARG A 25 2.76 32.45 -5.21
CA ARG A 25 1.92 32.77 -4.03
C ARG A 25 0.79 33.75 -4.33
N TYR A 26 0.87 34.48 -5.45
CA TYR A 26 -0.18 35.38 -5.94
C TYR A 26 -1.42 34.63 -6.47
N LEU A 27 -1.28 33.32 -6.71
CA LEU A 27 -2.34 32.47 -7.24
C LEU A 27 -3.30 31.96 -6.14
N ASP A 28 -3.05 32.31 -4.88
CA ASP A 28 -3.79 31.85 -3.71
C ASP A 28 -4.96 32.77 -3.34
N THR A 29 -5.85 33.09 -4.28
CA THR A 29 -7.19 33.48 -3.89
C THR A 29 -7.95 32.23 -3.47
N LEU A 30 -8.65 32.25 -2.33
CA LEU A 30 -9.50 31.15 -1.88
C LEU A 30 -10.27 30.47 -3.02
N PRO A 31 -10.97 31.20 -3.93
CA PRO A 31 -11.68 30.58 -5.06
C PRO A 31 -10.78 29.84 -6.06
N ARG A 32 -9.53 30.26 -6.24
CA ARG A 32 -8.61 29.61 -7.18
C ARG A 32 -8.11 28.27 -6.68
N ARG A 33 -7.83 28.12 -5.38
CA ARG A 33 -7.48 26.83 -4.76
C ARG A 33 -8.59 25.77 -4.92
N TRP A 34 -9.85 26.20 -4.87
CA TRP A 34 -10.99 25.30 -5.14
C TRP A 34 -10.99 24.74 -6.55
N VAL A 35 -10.68 25.58 -7.53
CA VAL A 35 -10.69 25.16 -8.94
C VAL A 35 -9.41 24.39 -9.30
N THR A 36 -8.24 24.78 -8.80
CA THR A 36 -6.96 24.15 -9.18
C THR A 36 -6.62 22.89 -8.38
N THR A 37 -7.13 22.77 -7.15
CA THR A 37 -6.76 21.65 -6.26
C THR A 37 -7.95 20.80 -5.90
N TYR A 38 -9.04 21.39 -5.36
CA TYR A 38 -10.17 20.59 -4.89
C TYR A 38 -10.97 19.97 -6.03
N LEU A 39 -11.17 20.67 -7.15
CA LEU A 39 -11.92 20.13 -8.29
C LEU A 39 -11.19 18.94 -8.96
N PRO A 40 -9.89 19.01 -9.34
CA PRO A 40 -9.17 17.85 -9.86
C PRO A 40 -9.10 16.69 -8.86
N LEU A 41 -8.90 17.00 -7.57
CA LEU A 41 -8.88 15.98 -6.53
C LEU A 41 -10.24 15.29 -6.38
N ALA A 42 -11.34 16.04 -6.43
CA ALA A 42 -12.69 15.50 -6.36
C ALA A 42 -12.99 14.60 -7.57
N VAL A 43 -12.60 15.02 -8.78
CA VAL A 43 -12.72 14.19 -9.98
C VAL A 43 -11.88 12.91 -9.86
N PHE A 44 -10.63 13.03 -9.38
CA PHE A 44 -9.75 11.90 -9.16
C PHE A 44 -10.34 10.88 -8.17
N VAL A 45 -10.83 11.37 -7.01
CA VAL A 45 -11.50 10.55 -6.01
C VAL A 45 -12.75 9.89 -6.58
N PHE A 46 -13.57 10.63 -7.32
CA PHE A 46 -14.77 10.09 -7.95
C PHE A 46 -14.44 8.93 -8.90
N VAL A 47 -13.46 9.11 -9.78
CA VAL A 47 -13.02 8.07 -10.72
C VAL A 47 -12.45 6.85 -9.98
N LEU A 48 -11.69 7.07 -8.91
CA LEU A 48 -11.08 6.00 -8.13
C LEU A 48 -12.12 5.21 -7.32
N LEU A 49 -13.14 5.88 -6.79
CA LEU A 49 -14.21 5.25 -6.00
C LEU A 49 -15.31 4.61 -6.86
N PHE A 50 -15.44 4.99 -8.12
CA PHE A 50 -16.44 4.43 -9.04
C PHE A 50 -16.47 2.89 -9.09
N PRO A 51 -15.35 2.15 -9.26
CA PRO A 51 -15.38 0.68 -9.25
C PRO A 51 -15.80 0.09 -7.90
N PHE A 52 -15.48 0.75 -6.78
CA PHE A 52 -15.92 0.31 -5.46
C PHE A 52 -17.41 0.55 -5.26
N TYR A 53 -17.92 1.70 -5.71
CA TYR A 53 -19.36 1.96 -5.75
C TYR A 53 -20.09 0.87 -6.54
N TRP A 54 -19.59 0.53 -7.72
CA TRP A 54 -20.15 -0.53 -8.54
C TRP A 54 -20.13 -1.89 -7.82
N MET A 55 -19.00 -2.26 -7.21
CA MET A 55 -18.87 -3.50 -6.44
C MET A 55 -19.90 -3.59 -5.31
N VAL A 56 -20.06 -2.49 -4.56
CA VAL A 56 -21.08 -2.39 -3.50
C VAL A 56 -22.48 -2.56 -4.08
N MET A 57 -22.82 -1.82 -5.15
CA MET A 57 -24.14 -1.92 -5.78
C MET A 57 -24.45 -3.36 -6.24
N THR A 58 -23.50 -4.03 -6.89
CA THR A 58 -23.68 -5.41 -7.35
C THR A 58 -23.82 -6.41 -6.20
N SER A 59 -23.18 -6.18 -5.07
CA SER A 59 -23.27 -7.09 -3.91
C SER A 59 -24.65 -7.13 -3.25
N PHE A 60 -25.44 -6.05 -3.38
CA PHE A 60 -26.81 -5.97 -2.87
C PHE A 60 -27.88 -6.25 -3.93
N LYS A 61 -27.48 -6.46 -5.19
CA LYS A 61 -28.43 -6.64 -6.30
C LYS A 61 -28.92 -8.09 -6.41
N PRO A 62 -30.23 -8.36 -6.49
CA PRO A 62 -30.74 -9.72 -6.70
C PRO A 62 -30.30 -10.31 -8.04
N ASN A 63 -30.14 -11.64 -8.11
CA ASN A 63 -29.75 -12.34 -9.34
C ASN A 63 -30.64 -11.98 -10.55
N ALA A 64 -31.95 -11.82 -10.32
CA ALA A 64 -32.90 -11.43 -11.38
C ALA A 64 -32.62 -10.03 -11.96
N GLU A 65 -32.14 -9.09 -11.15
CA GLU A 65 -31.79 -7.74 -11.57
C GLU A 65 -30.39 -7.65 -12.21
N LEU A 66 -29.52 -8.65 -12.00
CA LEU A 66 -28.21 -8.76 -12.65
C LEU A 66 -28.32 -9.25 -14.10
N VAL A 67 -29.30 -10.12 -14.38
CA VAL A 67 -29.47 -10.75 -15.71
C VAL A 67 -30.51 -10.00 -16.57
N SER A 68 -31.34 -9.15 -15.96
CA SER A 68 -32.35 -8.36 -16.67
C SER A 68 -31.73 -7.26 -17.53
N ARG A 69 -32.07 -7.25 -18.83
CA ARG A 69 -31.67 -6.18 -19.77
C ARG A 69 -32.42 -4.86 -19.54
N ALA A 70 -33.52 -4.89 -18.79
CA ALA A 70 -34.33 -3.71 -18.49
C ALA A 70 -33.94 -3.04 -17.16
N ALA A 71 -33.13 -3.70 -16.32
CA ALA A 71 -32.69 -3.14 -15.06
C ALA A 71 -31.57 -2.13 -15.27
N ASN A 72 -31.64 -0.97 -14.60
CA ASN A 72 -30.57 0.01 -14.66
C ASN A 72 -29.28 -0.60 -14.04
N PRO A 73 -28.13 -0.55 -14.74
CA PRO A 73 -26.85 -1.02 -14.19
C PRO A 73 -26.40 -0.23 -12.96
N PHE A 74 -26.68 1.08 -12.90
CA PHE A 74 -26.16 1.99 -11.89
C PHE A 74 -27.03 2.12 -10.63
N TRP A 75 -28.20 1.48 -10.57
CA TRP A 75 -29.07 1.61 -9.40
C TRP A 75 -29.70 0.26 -9.04
N ILE A 76 -29.93 0.06 -7.74
CA ILE A 76 -30.62 -1.12 -7.21
C ILE A 76 -32.10 -0.76 -6.99
N VAL A 77 -33.00 -1.63 -7.44
CA VAL A 77 -34.44 -1.43 -7.22
C VAL A 77 -34.90 -2.17 -5.96
N HIS A 78 -34.46 -3.43 -5.79
CA HIS A 78 -34.78 -4.25 -4.63
C HIS A 78 -33.51 -4.75 -3.93
N PRO A 79 -32.93 -3.99 -2.98
CA PRO A 79 -31.72 -4.42 -2.27
C PRO A 79 -31.96 -5.70 -1.47
N THR A 80 -31.00 -6.63 -1.53
CA THR A 80 -31.06 -7.91 -0.81
C THR A 80 -29.75 -8.19 -0.08
N LEU A 81 -29.87 -8.92 1.04
CA LEU A 81 -28.74 -9.45 1.81
C LEU A 81 -28.52 -10.95 1.56
N ALA A 82 -29.29 -11.57 0.67
CA ALA A 82 -29.24 -13.00 0.41
C ALA A 82 -27.86 -13.49 -0.03
N HIS A 83 -27.07 -12.66 -0.72
CA HIS A 83 -25.71 -12.99 -1.11
C HIS A 83 -24.76 -13.08 0.09
N PHE A 84 -24.88 -12.18 1.05
CA PHE A 84 -24.07 -12.20 2.27
C PHE A 84 -24.42 -13.38 3.16
N ASP A 85 -25.72 -13.63 3.35
CA ASP A 85 -26.21 -14.80 4.11
C ASP A 85 -25.72 -16.11 3.48
N LYS A 86 -25.92 -16.26 2.17
CA LYS A 86 -25.42 -17.40 1.40
C LYS A 86 -23.92 -17.57 1.56
N LEU A 87 -23.14 -16.51 1.40
CA LEU A 87 -21.69 -16.56 1.48
C LEU A 87 -21.22 -16.95 2.89
N LEU A 88 -21.79 -16.35 3.94
CA LEU A 88 -21.32 -16.54 5.31
C LEU A 88 -21.80 -17.84 5.96
N PHE A 89 -23.01 -18.31 5.65
CA PHE A 89 -23.62 -19.44 6.35
C PHE A 89 -23.86 -20.67 5.47
N HIS A 90 -23.84 -20.49 4.15
CA HIS A 90 -24.13 -21.57 3.20
C HIS A 90 -22.92 -21.91 2.29
N THR A 91 -21.73 -21.39 2.60
CA THR A 91 -20.48 -21.76 1.90
C THR A 91 -19.29 -21.84 2.86
N GLU A 92 -18.17 -22.41 2.39
CA GLU A 92 -16.89 -22.51 3.10
C GLU A 92 -16.12 -21.16 3.18
N TYR A 93 -16.72 -20.06 2.73
CA TYR A 93 -16.07 -18.75 2.68
C TYR A 93 -15.51 -18.28 4.02
N PRO A 94 -16.19 -18.43 5.19
CA PRO A 94 -15.60 -18.03 6.47
C PRO A 94 -14.29 -18.75 6.78
N GLN A 95 -14.20 -20.04 6.44
CA GLN A 95 -12.99 -20.82 6.63
C GLN A 95 -11.88 -20.36 5.68
N TRP A 96 -12.19 -20.06 4.42
CA TRP A 96 -11.20 -19.51 3.47
C TRP A 96 -10.72 -18.12 3.90
N LEU A 97 -11.63 -17.27 4.37
CA LEU A 97 -11.29 -15.96 4.91
C LEU A 97 -10.34 -16.09 6.10
N TRP A 98 -10.63 -16.99 7.04
CA TRP A 98 -9.77 -17.25 8.18
C TRP A 98 -8.38 -17.77 7.77
N ASN A 99 -8.33 -18.69 6.80
CA ASN A 99 -7.07 -19.18 6.25
C ASN A 99 -6.24 -18.05 5.65
N THR A 100 -6.85 -17.18 4.84
CA THR A 100 -6.15 -16.03 4.24
C THR A 100 -5.66 -15.07 5.30
N VAL A 101 -6.48 -14.71 6.30
CA VAL A 101 -6.09 -13.82 7.40
C VAL A 101 -4.91 -14.41 8.18
N LEU A 102 -5.00 -15.67 8.56
CA LEU A 102 -3.94 -16.35 9.31
C LEU A 102 -2.63 -16.37 8.50
N VAL A 103 -2.70 -16.80 7.24
CA VAL A 103 -1.53 -16.87 6.36
C VAL A 103 -0.94 -15.48 6.14
N SER A 104 -1.75 -14.47 5.85
CA SER A 104 -1.26 -13.11 5.57
C SER A 104 -0.62 -12.46 6.80
N VAL A 105 -1.23 -12.62 7.99
CA VAL A 105 -0.69 -12.04 9.23
C VAL A 105 0.63 -12.70 9.59
N VAL A 106 0.68 -14.04 9.60
CA VAL A 106 1.91 -14.77 9.95
C VAL A 106 3.02 -14.50 8.94
N ALA A 107 2.73 -14.56 7.63
CA ALA A 107 3.72 -14.24 6.60
C ALA A 107 4.23 -12.81 6.70
N THR A 108 3.35 -11.83 6.97
CA THR A 108 3.75 -10.42 7.15
C THR A 108 4.66 -10.26 8.35
N LEU A 109 4.33 -10.86 9.50
CA LEU A 109 5.17 -10.80 10.69
C LEU A 109 6.54 -11.42 10.48
N LEU A 110 6.61 -12.59 9.84
CA LEU A 110 7.87 -13.24 9.50
C LEU A 110 8.72 -12.39 8.54
N SER A 111 8.09 -11.84 7.51
CA SER A 111 8.76 -11.00 6.51
C SER A 111 9.27 -9.71 7.13
N LEU A 112 8.47 -9.08 8.00
CA LEU A 112 8.83 -7.86 8.69
C LEU A 112 10.00 -8.12 9.65
N ALA A 113 9.94 -9.19 10.44
CA ALA A 113 11.02 -9.57 11.34
C ALA A 113 12.33 -9.81 10.57
N ALA A 114 12.30 -10.61 9.50
CA ALA A 114 13.46 -10.87 8.66
C ALA A 114 14.01 -9.59 8.00
N SER A 115 13.14 -8.76 7.44
CA SER A 115 13.51 -7.50 6.79
C SER A 115 14.12 -6.50 7.76
N VAL A 116 13.56 -6.37 8.97
CA VAL A 116 14.08 -5.46 9.99
C VAL A 116 15.48 -5.90 10.45
N PHE A 117 15.69 -7.20 10.70
CA PHE A 117 17.00 -7.70 11.07
C PHE A 117 18.03 -7.54 9.94
N ALA A 118 17.64 -7.84 8.70
CA ALA A 118 18.50 -7.66 7.53
C ALA A 118 18.88 -6.17 7.33
N ALA A 119 17.89 -5.28 7.35
CA ALA A 119 18.11 -3.84 7.21
C ALA A 119 18.99 -3.29 8.35
N TYR A 120 18.75 -3.71 9.59
CA TYR A 120 19.58 -3.30 10.73
C TYR A 120 21.03 -3.78 10.58
N ALA A 121 21.25 -5.03 10.18
CA ALA A 121 22.59 -5.56 9.97
C ALA A 121 23.35 -4.83 8.85
N ILE A 122 22.67 -4.50 7.75
CA ILE A 122 23.28 -3.80 6.61
C ILE A 122 23.60 -2.35 6.98
N GLU A 123 22.65 -1.62 7.55
CA GLU A 123 22.77 -0.17 7.78
C GLU A 123 23.51 0.19 9.09
N ARG A 124 23.25 -0.54 10.18
CA ARG A 124 23.80 -0.18 11.51
C ARG A 124 25.07 -0.92 11.84
N LEU A 125 25.15 -2.23 11.58
CA LEU A 125 26.33 -3.03 11.92
C LEU A 125 27.50 -2.79 10.93
N ARG A 126 27.20 -2.35 9.70
CA ARG A 126 28.17 -1.97 8.65
C ARG A 126 29.32 -2.97 8.51
N PHE A 127 29.00 -4.26 8.54
CA PHE A 127 29.99 -5.33 8.40
C PHE A 127 30.68 -5.28 7.03
N LYS A 128 31.86 -5.90 6.94
CA LYS A 128 32.66 -5.94 5.70
C LYS A 128 31.88 -6.69 4.61
N GLY A 129 31.40 -5.95 3.59
CA GLY A 129 30.57 -6.49 2.50
C GLY A 129 29.08 -6.07 2.55
N SER A 130 28.64 -5.34 3.58
CA SER A 130 27.25 -4.84 3.71
C SER A 130 26.70 -4.18 2.44
N ARG A 131 27.47 -3.32 1.77
CA ARG A 131 27.09 -2.68 0.50
C ARG A 131 26.86 -3.67 -0.64
N GLN A 132 27.67 -4.73 -0.72
CA GLN A 132 27.54 -5.77 -1.75
C GLN A 132 26.31 -6.63 -1.49
N VAL A 133 26.05 -6.97 -0.23
CA VAL A 133 24.84 -7.71 0.18
C VAL A 133 23.59 -6.89 -0.14
N GLY A 134 23.54 -5.61 0.22
CA GLY A 134 22.41 -4.74 -0.11
C GLY A 134 22.17 -4.63 -1.63
N LEU A 135 23.24 -4.55 -2.42
CA LEU A 135 23.13 -4.55 -3.88
C LEU A 135 22.66 -5.91 -4.43
N ALA A 136 23.13 -7.03 -3.87
CA ALA A 136 22.68 -8.36 -4.27
C ALA A 136 21.19 -8.59 -3.98
N ILE A 137 20.72 -8.13 -2.83
CA ILE A 137 19.30 -8.14 -2.45
C ILE A 137 18.49 -7.32 -3.47
N PHE A 138 18.90 -6.07 -3.73
CA PHE A 138 18.24 -5.23 -4.72
C PHE A 138 18.19 -5.86 -6.12
N LEU A 139 19.27 -6.51 -6.57
CA LEU A 139 19.28 -7.21 -7.85
C LEU A 139 18.35 -8.43 -7.86
N ALA A 140 18.24 -9.15 -6.74
CA ALA A 140 17.31 -10.26 -6.59
C ALA A 140 15.85 -9.79 -6.66
N TYR A 141 15.53 -8.62 -6.09
CA TYR A 141 14.19 -8.01 -6.16
C TYR A 141 13.74 -7.70 -7.59
N LEU A 142 14.67 -7.41 -8.50
CA LEU A 142 14.35 -7.15 -9.91
C LEU A 142 13.94 -8.43 -10.68
N ILE A 143 14.17 -9.61 -10.10
CA ILE A 143 13.79 -10.88 -10.71
C ILE A 143 12.26 -11.00 -10.69
N PRO A 144 11.61 -11.24 -11.84
CA PRO A 144 10.16 -11.38 -11.89
C PRO A 144 9.67 -12.55 -11.03
N PRO A 145 8.75 -12.36 -10.08
CA PRO A 145 8.24 -13.43 -9.21
C PRO A 145 7.68 -14.64 -9.97
N SER A 146 7.17 -14.42 -11.20
CA SER A 146 6.60 -15.46 -12.04
C SER A 146 7.59 -16.59 -12.39
N ILE A 147 8.89 -16.30 -12.52
CA ILE A 147 9.88 -17.33 -12.86
C ILE A 147 10.20 -18.23 -11.66
N LEU A 148 9.93 -17.75 -10.44
CA LEU A 148 10.18 -18.48 -9.19
C LEU A 148 9.07 -19.49 -8.87
N PHE A 149 7.95 -19.47 -9.59
CA PHE A 149 6.79 -20.30 -9.30
C PHE A 149 7.09 -21.81 -9.41
N ILE A 150 7.67 -22.26 -10.53
CA ILE A 150 8.03 -23.68 -10.75
C ILE A 150 9.07 -24.19 -9.74
N PRO A 151 10.21 -23.51 -9.50
CA PRO A 151 11.20 -23.99 -8.55
C PRO A 151 10.66 -24.00 -7.11
N LEU A 152 9.89 -22.99 -6.71
CA LEU A 152 9.32 -22.95 -5.37
C LEU A 152 8.28 -24.06 -5.16
N ALA A 153 7.42 -24.32 -6.15
CA ALA A 153 6.49 -25.44 -6.11
C ALA A 153 7.23 -26.77 -5.93
N THR A 154 8.33 -26.97 -6.68
CA THR A 154 9.17 -28.18 -6.57
C THR A 154 9.75 -28.35 -5.16
N ILE A 155 10.17 -27.26 -4.51
CA ILE A 155 10.66 -27.28 -3.11
C ILE A 155 9.52 -27.67 -2.17
N VAL A 156 8.34 -27.07 -2.30
CA VAL A 156 7.16 -27.39 -1.48
C VAL A 156 6.77 -28.87 -1.60
N PHE A 157 6.77 -29.41 -2.82
CA PHE A 157 6.51 -30.84 -3.05
C PHE A 157 7.58 -31.74 -2.41
N LYS A 158 8.86 -31.41 -2.58
CA LYS A 158 9.96 -32.17 -1.96
C LYS A 158 9.92 -32.16 -0.44
N LEU A 159 9.46 -31.06 0.16
CA LEU A 159 9.27 -30.92 1.61
C LEU A 159 7.99 -31.59 2.11
N GLY A 160 7.13 -32.13 1.23
CA GLY A 160 5.87 -32.75 1.61
C GLY A 160 4.83 -31.76 2.16
N LEU A 161 5.00 -30.46 1.91
CA LEU A 161 4.14 -29.40 2.42
C LEU A 161 2.98 -29.06 1.47
N PHE A 162 2.81 -29.85 0.40
CA PHE A 162 1.77 -29.62 -0.60
C PHE A 162 0.37 -29.60 0.03
N ASP A 163 -0.49 -28.70 -0.46
CA ASP A 163 -1.85 -28.48 0.03
C ASP A 163 -1.95 -28.13 1.54
N THR A 164 -0.94 -27.45 2.08
CA THR A 164 -0.94 -26.97 3.46
C THR A 164 -0.83 -25.45 3.56
N ARG A 165 -1.37 -24.87 4.63
CA ARG A 165 -1.21 -23.44 4.95
C ARG A 165 0.26 -23.08 5.18
N LEU A 166 1.06 -24.02 5.67
CA LEU A 166 2.49 -23.85 5.90
C LEU A 166 3.27 -23.61 4.60
N ALA A 167 2.87 -24.24 3.49
CA ALA A 167 3.48 -23.95 2.20
C ALA A 167 3.36 -22.46 1.84
N LEU A 168 2.20 -21.85 2.05
CA LEU A 168 1.98 -20.43 1.79
C LEU A 168 2.74 -19.54 2.79
N ILE A 169 2.69 -19.87 4.08
CA ILE A 169 3.38 -19.10 5.14
C ILE A 169 4.89 -19.04 4.91
N LEU A 170 5.50 -20.12 4.42
CA LEU A 170 6.94 -20.17 4.15
C LEU A 170 7.30 -19.59 2.78
N SER A 171 6.39 -19.66 1.81
CA SER A 171 6.61 -19.15 0.46
C SER A 171 6.44 -17.64 0.36
N TYR A 172 5.44 -17.05 1.03
CA TYR A 172 5.16 -15.62 0.90
C TYR A 172 6.32 -14.71 1.34
N PRO A 173 7.06 -14.99 2.42
CA PRO A 173 8.21 -14.17 2.80
C PRO A 173 9.30 -14.07 1.73
N THR A 174 9.45 -15.06 0.85
CA THR A 174 10.45 -15.00 -0.23
C THR A 174 10.11 -13.98 -1.31
N PHE A 175 8.84 -13.57 -1.39
CA PHE A 175 8.37 -12.50 -2.29
C PHE A 175 8.20 -11.16 -1.58
N LEU A 176 7.97 -11.19 -0.25
CA LEU A 176 7.69 -9.99 0.55
C LEU A 176 8.96 -9.33 1.07
N VAL A 177 10.02 -10.10 1.32
CA VAL A 177 11.34 -9.56 1.66
C VAL A 177 12.00 -9.10 0.36
N PRO A 178 12.25 -7.79 0.18
CA PRO A 178 12.96 -7.28 -0.98
C PRO A 178 14.42 -7.72 -0.97
#